data_AF-J3CES2-F1
#
_entry.id   AF-J3CES2-F1
#
_cell.length_a   1.000
_cell.length_b   1.000
_cell.length_c   1.000
_cell.angle_alpha   90.00
_cell.angle_beta   90.00
_cell.angle_gamma   90.00
#
_symmetry.space_group_name_H-M   'P 1'
#
loop_
_entity.id
_entity.type
_entity.pdbx_description
1 polymer ?
#
loop_
_entity_poly.entity_id
_entity_poly.type
_entity_poly.pdbx_seq_one_letter_code
_entity_poly.pdbx_strand_id
1 'polypeptide(L)'
;MGKARWLKHALDTLDVEYMALLMNWGWPGAGGLKHFYAKHPPARVYLMRWKIDFTGQGAPPMLNAWFVWDKKHQGETVLRMLDRNADARQSNLFAEAAE
;
A
#
# COMPACT_ATOMS: atom_id res chain seq x y z
N MET A 1 -6.98 -3.01 -19.46
CA MET A 1 -6.96 -2.28 -18.16
C MET A 1 -5.52 -2.00 -17.73
N GLY A 2 -5.30 -0.90 -17.02
CA GLY A 2 -4.03 -0.16 -16.93
C GLY A 2 -2.81 -0.95 -16.46
N LYS A 3 -1.77 -1.02 -17.31
CA LYS A 3 -0.43 -1.62 -17.04
C LYS A 3 0.40 -0.84 -16.00
N ALA A 4 -0.21 -0.43 -14.89
CA ALA A 4 0.34 0.46 -13.87
C ALA A 4 0.92 1.77 -14.42
N ARG A 5 0.37 2.32 -15.52
CA ARG A 5 0.95 3.51 -16.20
C ARG A 5 1.11 4.72 -15.28
N TRP A 6 0.08 5.00 -14.46
CA TRP A 6 0.14 6.12 -13.51
C TRP A 6 1.18 5.86 -12.40
N LEU A 7 1.24 4.65 -11.83
CA LEU A 7 2.25 4.32 -10.81
C LEU A 7 3.67 4.44 -11.38
N LYS A 8 3.88 3.99 -12.62
CA LYS A 8 5.16 4.19 -13.33
C LYS A 8 5.49 5.66 -13.47
N HIS A 9 4.53 6.48 -13.89
CA HIS A 9 4.77 7.92 -14.02
C HIS A 9 5.08 8.57 -12.66
N ALA A 10 4.37 8.20 -11.60
CA ALA A 10 4.61 8.71 -10.26
C ALA A 10 6.03 8.38 -9.77
N LEU A 11 6.49 7.14 -9.97
CA LEU A 11 7.80 6.68 -9.50
C LEU A 11 8.95 7.08 -10.44
N ASP A 12 8.78 6.94 -11.75
CA ASP A 12 9.85 7.16 -12.74
C ASP A 12 9.93 8.62 -13.24
N THR A 13 8.85 9.41 -13.17
CA THR A 13 8.81 10.78 -13.73
C THR A 13 8.62 11.85 -12.68
N LEU A 14 7.62 11.70 -11.82
CA LEU A 14 7.41 12.63 -10.70
C LEU A 14 8.41 12.40 -9.56
N ASP A 15 9.08 11.25 -9.59
CA ASP A 15 10.18 10.90 -8.70
C ASP A 15 9.81 10.99 -7.22
N VAL A 16 8.56 10.62 -6.89
CA VAL A 16 8.04 10.72 -5.52
C VAL A 16 8.90 9.93 -4.54
N GLU A 17 9.29 10.55 -3.42
CA GLU A 17 10.12 9.89 -2.41
C GLU A 17 9.35 8.81 -1.65
N TYR A 18 8.06 9.04 -1.43
CA TYR A 18 7.18 8.19 -0.67
C TYR A 18 5.79 8.14 -1.30
N MET A 19 5.23 6.94 -1.43
CA MET A 19 3.89 6.72 -1.94
C MET A 19 3.26 5.52 -1.23
N ALA A 20 2.08 5.71 -0.63
CA ALA A 20 1.29 4.63 -0.05
C ALA A 20 -0.07 4.57 -0.74
N LEU A 21 -0.43 3.39 -1.25
CA LEU A 21 -1.71 3.17 -1.93
C LEU A 21 -2.49 2.04 -1.26
N LEU A 22 -3.76 2.31 -0.98
CA LEU A 22 -4.70 1.30 -0.52
C LEU A 22 -5.27 0.57 -1.73
N MET A 23 -4.97 -0.71 -1.86
CA MET A 23 -5.38 -1.52 -3.01
C MET A 23 -5.87 -2.89 -2.56
N ASN A 24 -6.61 -3.56 -3.44
CA ASN A 24 -7.01 -4.94 -3.24
C ASN A 24 -5.76 -5.83 -3.05
N TRP A 25 -5.79 -6.74 -2.07
CA TRP A 25 -4.67 -7.65 -1.78
C TRP A 25 -4.25 -8.49 -2.99
N GLY A 26 -5.20 -8.88 -3.85
CA GLY A 26 -4.93 -9.63 -5.09
C GLY A 26 -4.31 -8.80 -6.21
N TRP A 27 -4.13 -7.48 -6.02
CA TRP A 27 -3.58 -6.59 -7.05
C TRP A 27 -2.21 -7.03 -7.59
N PRO A 28 -1.22 -7.48 -6.78
CA PRO A 28 0.07 -7.96 -7.32
C PRO A 28 -0.06 -9.12 -8.31
N GLY A 29 -1.10 -9.94 -8.18
CA GLY A 29 -1.40 -11.07 -9.07
C GLY A 29 -2.19 -10.68 -10.32
N ALA A 30 -2.65 -9.43 -10.45
CA ALA A 30 -3.45 -9.04 -11.61
C ALA A 30 -2.60 -8.98 -12.90
N GLY A 31 -3.22 -9.39 -14.01
CA GLY A 31 -2.55 -9.50 -15.30
C GLY A 31 -1.88 -8.20 -15.76
N GLY A 32 -0.63 -8.31 -16.22
CA GLY A 32 0.14 -7.19 -16.76
C GLY A 32 0.95 -6.39 -15.74
N LEU A 33 0.93 -6.77 -14.45
CA LEU A 33 1.68 -6.08 -13.39
C LEU A 33 3.04 -6.72 -13.06
N LYS A 34 3.31 -7.96 -13.50
CA LYS A 34 4.59 -8.68 -13.28
C LYS A 34 5.82 -7.78 -13.50
N HIS A 35 5.91 -7.14 -14.66
CA HIS A 35 7.06 -6.30 -15.02
C HIS A 35 7.15 -5.04 -14.18
N PHE A 36 6.02 -4.47 -13.77
CA PHE A 36 6.01 -3.31 -12.88
C PHE A 36 6.50 -3.71 -11.49
N TYR A 37 5.93 -4.76 -10.92
CA TYR A 37 6.25 -5.23 -9.57
C TYR A 37 7.71 -5.67 -9.45
N ALA A 38 8.29 -6.26 -10.50
CA ALA A 38 9.70 -6.62 -10.53
C ALA A 38 10.65 -5.40 -10.62
N LYS A 39 10.26 -4.36 -11.37
CA LYS A 39 11.06 -3.13 -11.49
C LYS A 39 10.95 -2.24 -10.25
N HIS A 40 9.75 -2.14 -9.71
CA HIS A 40 9.37 -1.25 -8.63
C HIS A 40 8.70 -2.06 -7.51
N PRO A 41 9.43 -2.96 -6.83
CA PRO A 41 8.86 -3.67 -5.70
C PRO A 41 8.50 -2.67 -4.61
N PRO A 42 7.33 -2.81 -3.96
CA PRO A 42 7.01 -2.00 -2.80
C PRO A 42 8.02 -2.29 -1.69
N ALA A 43 8.39 -1.26 -0.94
CA ALA A 43 9.20 -1.39 0.26
C ALA A 43 8.46 -2.22 1.33
N ARG A 44 7.16 -1.95 1.51
CA ARG A 44 6.35 -2.56 2.56
C ARG A 44 4.94 -2.85 2.04
N VAL A 45 4.37 -3.94 2.52
CA VAL A 45 2.96 -4.27 2.31
C VAL A 45 2.33 -4.53 3.67
N TYR A 46 1.31 -3.74 4.02
CA TYR A 46 0.53 -3.94 5.24
C TYR A 46 -0.78 -4.62 4.88
N LEU A 47 -0.83 -5.94 5.05
CA LEU A 47 -2.04 -6.73 4.84
C LEU A 47 -3.04 -6.45 5.96
N MET A 48 -4.22 -5.97 5.60
CA MET A 48 -5.27 -5.67 6.56
C MET A 48 -6.02 -6.95 6.90
N ARG A 49 -5.98 -7.36 8.17
CA ARG A 49 -6.70 -8.55 8.68
C ARG A 49 -8.17 -8.27 8.99
N TRP A 50 -8.73 -7.22 8.41
CA TRP A 50 -10.14 -6.88 8.44
C TRP A 50 -10.57 -6.34 7.08
N LYS A 51 -11.87 -6.41 6.80
CA LYS A 51 -12.47 -5.84 5.61
C LYS A 51 -12.87 -4.40 5.91
N ILE A 52 -12.43 -3.47 5.07
CA ILE A 52 -12.86 -2.06 5.17
C ILE A 52 -14.27 -1.99 4.65
N ASP A 53 -15.19 -1.51 5.48
CA ASP A 53 -16.51 -1.11 5.03
C ASP A 53 -16.51 0.40 4.75
N PHE A 54 -16.46 0.75 3.46
CA PHE A 54 -16.53 2.14 3.02
C PHE A 54 -17.95 2.71 3.04
N THR A 55 -18.97 1.85 3.11
CA THR A 55 -20.38 2.23 2.97
C THR A 55 -21.12 2.30 4.31
N GLY A 56 -20.59 1.65 5.34
CA GLY A 56 -21.28 1.47 6.62
C GLY A 56 -22.44 0.46 6.56
N GLN A 57 -22.67 -0.19 5.42
CA GLN A 57 -23.79 -1.13 5.20
C GLN A 57 -23.42 -2.59 5.50
N GLY A 58 -22.20 -2.85 5.98
CA GLY A 58 -21.69 -4.19 6.26
C GLY A 58 -20.49 -4.57 5.41
N ALA A 59 -19.78 -5.63 5.81
CA ALA A 59 -18.44 -5.97 5.31
C ALA A 59 -18.41 -6.35 3.81
N PRO A 60 -17.84 -5.52 2.91
CA PRO A 60 -17.68 -5.87 1.50
C PRO A 60 -16.67 -7.02 1.33
N PRO A 61 -16.73 -7.81 0.24
CA PRO A 61 -16.01 -9.08 0.13
C PRO A 61 -14.48 -8.95 0.00
N MET A 62 -13.96 -7.77 -0.32
CA MET A 62 -12.56 -7.60 -0.74
C MET A 62 -11.60 -7.38 0.43
N LEU A 63 -10.50 -8.14 0.42
CA LEU A 63 -9.34 -7.88 1.28
C LEU A 63 -8.49 -6.78 0.66
N ASN A 64 -8.03 -5.84 1.49
CA ASN A 64 -7.20 -4.73 1.07
C ASN A 64 -5.84 -4.76 1.79
N ALA A 65 -4.87 -4.09 1.21
CA ALA A 65 -3.57 -3.87 1.79
C ALA A 65 -3.04 -2.49 1.40
N TRP A 66 -2.21 -1.92 2.26
CA TRP A 66 -1.40 -0.77 1.90
C TRP A 66 -0.12 -1.25 1.22
N PHE A 67 0.15 -0.75 0.03
CA PHE A 67 1.41 -0.95 -0.69
C PHE A 67 2.20 0.35 -0.62
N VAL A 68 3.40 0.27 -0.06
CA VAL A 68 4.25 1.43 0.22
C VAL A 68 5.49 1.36 -0.63
N TRP A 69 5.74 2.41 -1.41
CA TRP A 69 7.01 2.71 -2.05
C TRP A 69 7.69 3.81 -1.26
N ASP A 70 8.91 3.53 -0.81
CA ASP A 70 9.71 4.42 0.01
C ASP A 70 11.16 4.30 -0.49
N LYS A 71 11.69 5.38 -1.07
CA LYS A 71 13.05 5.40 -1.64
C LYS A 71 14.15 5.18 -0.61
N LYS A 72 13.88 5.48 0.66
CA LYS A 72 14.85 5.27 1.76
C LYS A 72 14.93 3.81 2.18
N HIS A 73 13.96 2.98 1.78
CA HIS A 73 13.96 1.56 2.09
C HIS A 73 15.04 0.84 1.27
N GLN A 74 15.74 -0.09 1.93
CA GLN A 74 16.78 -0.92 1.34
C GLN A 74 16.47 -2.38 1.61
N GLY A 75 16.74 -3.24 0.63
CA GLY A 75 16.50 -4.68 0.72
C GLY A 75 15.13 -5.13 0.23
N GLU A 76 14.66 -6.27 0.73
CA GLU A 76 13.45 -6.94 0.25
C GLU A 76 12.16 -6.25 0.70
N THR A 77 11.06 -6.55 -0.01
CA THR A 77 9.71 -6.15 0.40
C THR A 77 9.34 -6.77 1.74
N VAL A 78 8.93 -5.93 2.69
CA VAL A 78 8.51 -6.39 4.02
C VAL A 78 6.98 -6.52 4.08
N LEU A 79 6.50 -7.76 4.29
CA LEU A 79 5.09 -8.01 4.58
C LEU A 79 4.81 -7.84 6.08
N ARG A 80 3.82 -7.02 6.42
CA ARG A 80 3.34 -6.78 7.79
C ARG A 80 1.84 -7.03 7.86
N MET A 81 1.39 -7.46 9.03
CA MET A 81 -0.03 -7.61 9.31
C MET A 81 -0.51 -6.36 10.04
N LEU A 82 -1.64 -5.82 9.58
CA LEU A 82 -2.32 -4.73 10.23
C LEU A 82 -3.61 -5.30 10.84
N ASP A 83 -3.85 -4.96 12.10
CA ASP A 83 -5.10 -5.27 12.80
C ASP A 83 -5.90 -4.00 13.06
N ARG A 84 -7.23 -4.12 13.04
CA ARG A 84 -8.14 -2.98 13.21
C ARG A 84 -7.95 -2.26 14.55
N ASN A 85 -7.71 -3.03 15.61
CA ASN A 85 -7.75 -2.53 16.99
C ASN A 85 -6.39 -2.61 17.71
N ALA A 86 -5.38 -3.27 17.12
CA ALA A 86 -4.09 -3.48 17.79
C ALA A 86 -3.06 -2.39 17.46
N ASP A 87 -3.26 -1.62 16.38
CA ASP A 87 -2.31 -0.59 15.97
C ASP A 87 -2.74 0.81 16.44
N ALA A 88 -2.68 1.02 17.76
CA ALA A 88 -3.04 2.30 18.41
C ALA A 88 -2.03 3.44 18.12
N ARG A 89 -1.00 3.21 17.29
CA ARG A 89 0.01 4.22 16.94
C ARG A 89 -0.53 5.33 16.04
N GLN A 90 -1.77 5.24 15.57
CA GLN A 90 -2.42 6.30 14.81
C GLN A 90 -2.43 7.65 15.56
N SER A 91 -2.56 7.63 16.90
CA SER A 91 -2.48 8.86 17.71
C SER A 91 -1.09 9.50 17.68
N ASN A 92 -0.03 8.71 17.48
CA ASN A 92 1.35 9.20 17.54
C ASN A 92 1.79 9.83 16.21
N LEU A 93 1.16 9.46 15.09
CA LEU A 93 1.47 10.01 13.77
C LEU A 93 1.15 11.51 13.64
N PHE A 94 0.19 12.02 14.41
CA PHE A 94 -0.17 13.44 14.42
C PHE A 94 0.60 14.25 15.47
N ALA A 95 1.29 13.58 16.40
CA ALA A 95 2.10 14.25 17.40
C ALA A 95 3.43 14.75 16.80
N GLU A 96 4.06 13.98 15.91
CA GLU A 96 5.32 14.36 15.25
C GLU A 96 5.15 15.40 14.13
N ALA A 97 3.95 15.57 13.57
CA ALA A 97 3.69 16.56 12.52
C ALA A 97 3.32 17.96 13.06
N ALA A 98 3.19 18.09 14.39
CA ALA A 98 2.81 19.32 15.08
C ALA A 98 3.98 20.02 15.80
N GLU A 99 5.20 19.49 15.66
CA GLU A 99 6.46 20.06 16.13
C GLU A 99 7.30 20.56 14.94
#